data_AF-A0A928WEG6-F1
#
_entry.id   AF-A0A928WEG6-F1
#
_cell.length_a   1.000
_cell.length_b   1.000
_cell.length_c   1.000
_cell.angle_alpha   90.00
_cell.angle_beta   90.00
_cell.angle_gamma   90.00
#
_symmetry.space_group_name_H-M   'P 1'
#
loop_
_entity.id
_entity.type
_entity.pdbx_description
1 polymer ?
#
loop_
_entity_poly.entity_id
_entity_poly.type
_entity_poly.pdbx_seq_one_letter_code
_entity_poly.pdbx_strand_id
1 'polypeptide(L)'
;MGKVGKIVPPDKMAIAEKNNIPRTTLYNRIRAGWDIDRAIAEPPRKRVKIERDEEGTFVGANKAKPRFFSLPVELDEKLEKIIEKSGKTPSVWLEEEITKKLKRMKV
;
A
#
# COMPACT_ATOMS: atom_id res chain seq x y z
N MET A 1 22.59 13.63 -5.42
CA MET A 1 22.30 12.23 -5.84
C MET A 1 22.59 11.29 -4.67
N GLY A 2 21.68 10.39 -4.31
CA GLY A 2 21.93 9.41 -3.22
C GLY A 2 23.03 8.40 -3.58
N LYS A 3 23.57 7.67 -2.59
CA LYS A 3 24.72 6.73 -2.73
C LYS A 3 24.62 5.78 -3.94
N VAL A 4 23.43 5.38 -4.34
CA VAL A 4 23.19 4.44 -5.45
C VAL A 4 23.44 5.05 -6.84
N GLY A 5 23.24 6.37 -7.01
CA GLY A 5 23.54 7.06 -8.27
C GLY A 5 25.04 7.13 -8.59
N LYS A 6 25.91 6.83 -7.62
CA LYS A 6 27.37 6.68 -7.83
C LYS A 6 27.78 5.26 -8.24
N ILE A 7 26.91 4.26 -8.05
CA ILE A 7 27.21 2.84 -8.26
C ILE A 7 26.89 2.41 -9.70
N VAL A 8 25.91 3.03 -10.35
CA VAL A 8 25.50 2.65 -11.70
C VAL A 8 26.13 3.59 -12.74
N PRO A 9 26.97 3.08 -13.67
CA PRO A 9 27.53 3.89 -14.74
C PRO A 9 26.45 4.48 -15.67
N PRO A 10 26.69 5.66 -16.30
CA PRO A 10 25.76 6.27 -17.23
C PRO A 10 25.33 5.35 -18.39
N ASP A 11 26.25 4.54 -18.91
CA ASP A 11 25.96 3.61 -20.02
C ASP A 11 24.92 2.57 -19.64
N LYS A 12 25.00 2.05 -18.41
CA LYS A 12 24.05 1.07 -17.88
C LYS A 12 22.68 1.70 -17.63
N MET A 13 22.64 3.00 -17.30
CA MET A 13 21.38 3.76 -17.19
C MET A 13 20.70 3.90 -18.55
N ALA A 14 21.45 4.21 -19.62
CA ALA A 14 20.90 4.29 -20.98
C ALA A 14 20.33 2.95 -21.46
N ILE A 15 21.01 1.83 -21.14
CA ILE A 15 20.51 0.48 -21.45
C ILE A 15 19.21 0.18 -20.68
N ALA A 16 19.15 0.55 -19.39
CA ALA A 16 17.94 0.36 -18.58
C ALA A 16 16.74 1.13 -19.15
N GLU A 17 16.97 2.38 -19.58
CA GLU A 17 15.94 3.21 -20.21
C GLU A 17 15.45 2.58 -21.53
N LYS A 18 16.36 2.07 -22.36
CA LYS A 18 16.01 1.31 -23.59
C LYS A 18 15.18 0.05 -23.28
N ASN A 19 15.44 -0.59 -22.14
CA ASN A 19 14.71 -1.77 -21.68
C ASN A 19 13.43 -1.44 -20.91
N ASN A 20 12.96 -0.18 -20.92
CA ASN A 20 11.78 0.28 -20.18
C ASN A 20 11.85 0.03 -18.67
N ILE A 21 13.04 0.10 -18.08
CA ILE A 21 13.25 -0.05 -16.64
C ILE A 21 13.37 1.33 -16.01
N PRO A 22 12.41 1.74 -15.17
CA PRO A 22 12.50 3.02 -14.46
C PRO A 22 13.72 3.08 -13.56
N ARG A 23 14.37 4.26 -13.47
CA ARG A 23 15.53 4.49 -12.60
C ARG A 23 15.28 4.07 -11.15
N THR A 24 14.06 4.32 -10.64
CA THR A 24 13.65 3.89 -9.29
C THR A 24 13.64 2.38 -9.13
N THR A 25 13.16 1.64 -10.14
CA THR A 25 13.19 0.17 -10.16
C THR A 25 14.62 -0.35 -10.19
N LEU A 26 15.47 0.22 -11.04
CA LEU A 26 16.89 -0.14 -11.11
C LEU A 26 17.59 0.08 -9.75
N TYR A 27 17.43 1.25 -9.14
CA TYR A 27 18.04 1.54 -7.83
C TYR A 27 17.52 0.63 -6.72
N ASN A 28 16.22 0.30 -6.73
CA ASN A 28 15.66 -0.64 -5.75
C ASN A 28 16.24 -2.05 -5.93
N ARG A 29 16.49 -2.49 -7.17
CA ARG A 29 17.16 -3.77 -7.46
C ARG A 29 18.59 -3.78 -6.94
N ILE A 30 19.38 -2.74 -7.20
CA ILE A 30 20.75 -2.63 -6.68
C ILE A 30 20.77 -2.60 -5.16
N ARG A 31 19.85 -1.84 -4.53
CA ARG A 31 19.72 -1.81 -3.06
C ARG A 31 19.31 -3.18 -2.48
N ALA A 32 18.57 -3.98 -3.23
CA ALA A 32 18.21 -5.35 -2.88
C ALA A 32 19.33 -6.38 -3.19
N GLY A 33 20.52 -5.93 -3.59
CA GLY A 33 21.68 -6.79 -3.83
C GLY A 33 21.73 -7.42 -5.22
N TRP A 34 20.99 -6.90 -6.19
CA TRP A 34 21.08 -7.39 -7.57
C TRP A 34 22.33 -6.86 -8.26
N ASP A 35 22.92 -7.71 -9.10
CA ASP A 35 23.93 -7.29 -10.06
C ASP A 35 23.35 -6.29 -11.07
N ILE A 36 24.19 -5.36 -11.55
CA ILE A 36 23.78 -4.32 -12.51
C ILE A 36 23.27 -4.94 -13.81
N ASP A 37 23.94 -5.95 -14.34
CA ASP A 37 23.57 -6.58 -15.61
C ASP A 37 22.23 -7.29 -15.50
N ARG A 38 22.01 -7.99 -14.38
CA ARG A 38 20.70 -8.57 -14.06
C ARG A 38 19.64 -7.49 -13.90
N ALA A 39 19.96 -6.39 -13.23
CA ALA A 39 19.01 -5.35 -12.90
C ALA A 39 18.54 -4.53 -14.12
N ILE A 40 19.33 -4.48 -15.19
CA ILE A 40 18.97 -3.83 -16.47
C ILE A 40 18.39 -4.81 -17.50
N ALA A 41 18.57 -6.12 -17.34
CA ALA A 41 18.03 -7.13 -18.27
C ALA A 41 16.60 -7.58 -17.90
N GLU A 42 16.31 -7.70 -16.60
CA GLU A 42 15.02 -8.21 -16.13
C GLU A 42 13.88 -7.19 -16.29
N PRO A 43 12.74 -7.55 -16.91
CA PRO A 43 11.61 -6.63 -17.03
C PRO A 43 11.01 -6.28 -15.66
N PRO A 44 10.47 -5.06 -15.46
CA PRO A 44 9.78 -4.71 -14.22
C PRO A 44 8.58 -5.62 -13.96
N ARG A 45 8.31 -5.94 -12.69
CA ARG A 45 7.09 -6.67 -12.31
C ARG A 45 5.86 -5.86 -12.71
N LYS A 46 4.90 -6.52 -13.36
CA LYS A 46 3.59 -5.93 -13.67
C LYS A 46 2.85 -5.62 -12.36
N ARG A 47 2.29 -4.41 -12.24
CA ARG A 47 1.38 -4.09 -11.14
C ARG A 47 0.07 -4.85 -11.37
N VAL A 48 -0.21 -5.82 -10.51
CA VAL A 48 -1.53 -6.46 -10.48
C VAL A 48 -2.51 -5.48 -9.85
N LYS A 49 -3.61 -5.17 -10.54
CA LYS A 49 -4.72 -4.45 -9.92
C LYS A 49 -5.37 -5.41 -8.94
N ILE A 50 -5.50 -4.99 -7.68
CA ILE A 50 -6.29 -5.76 -6.70
C ILE A 50 -7.75 -5.53 -7.09
N GLU A 51 -8.40 -6.56 -7.60
CA GLU A 51 -9.81 -6.52 -7.95
C GLU A 51 -10.66 -6.52 -6.67
N ARG A 52 -11.90 -6.07 -6.82
CA ARG A 52 -12.92 -6.18 -5.78
C ARG A 52 -13.81 -7.36 -6.10
N ASP A 53 -14.31 -8.05 -5.08
CA ASP A 53 -15.33 -9.10 -5.25
C ASP A 53 -16.69 -8.50 -5.60
N GLU A 54 -17.69 -9.37 -5.75
CA GLU A 54 -19.08 -9.00 -6.03
C GLU A 54 -19.67 -8.05 -4.99
N GLU A 55 -19.17 -8.10 -3.76
CA GLU A 55 -19.57 -7.23 -2.64
C GLU A 55 -18.79 -5.92 -2.60
N GLY A 56 -17.81 -5.73 -3.49
CA GLY A 56 -16.98 -4.53 -3.56
C GLY A 56 -15.81 -4.54 -2.57
N THR A 57 -15.54 -5.66 -1.91
CA THR A 57 -14.45 -5.88 -0.96
C THR A 57 -13.17 -6.26 -1.70
N PHE A 58 -12.00 -5.87 -1.20
CA PHE A 58 -10.74 -6.20 -1.85
C PHE A 58 -10.43 -7.70 -1.75
N VAL A 59 -10.36 -8.41 -2.87
CA VAL A 59 -10.07 -9.85 -2.86
C VAL A 59 -8.58 -10.07 -2.56
N GLY A 60 -8.28 -10.84 -1.53
CA GLY A 60 -6.90 -11.18 -1.13
C GLY A 60 -6.14 -10.08 -0.37
N ALA A 61 -6.82 -9.05 0.16
CA ALA A 61 -6.18 -7.91 0.79
C ALA A 61 -6.25 -7.91 2.32
N ASN A 62 -5.26 -8.52 2.96
CA ASN A 62 -4.68 -8.03 4.22
C ASN A 62 -3.98 -6.66 4.05
N LYS A 63 -4.46 -5.78 3.13
CA LYS A 63 -3.80 -4.54 2.70
C LYS A 63 -4.78 -3.38 2.50
N ALA A 64 -5.87 -3.33 3.25
CA ALA A 64 -6.52 -2.05 3.48
C ALA A 64 -5.47 -1.10 4.11
N LYS A 65 -5.32 0.11 3.58
CA LYS A 65 -4.43 1.09 4.20
C LYS A 65 -4.98 1.37 5.61
N PRO A 66 -4.22 1.14 6.69
CA PRO A 66 -4.70 1.46 8.02
C PRO A 66 -5.01 2.95 8.05
N ARG A 67 -6.24 3.30 8.44
CA ARG A 67 -6.61 4.68 8.74
C ARG A 67 -6.43 4.85 10.23
N PHE A 68 -5.37 5.55 10.60
CA PHE A 68 -5.17 5.95 11.99
C PHE A 68 -6.15 7.08 12.31
N PHE A 69 -6.91 6.93 13.39
CA PHE A 69 -7.76 7.98 13.92
C PHE A 69 -7.05 8.61 15.11
N SER A 70 -7.18 9.93 15.24
CA SER A 70 -6.85 10.63 16.47
C SER A 70 -8.16 11.04 17.11
N LEU A 71 -8.43 10.51 18.30
CA LEU A 71 -9.61 10.83 19.10
C LEU A 71 -9.16 11.51 20.40
N PRO A 72 -9.87 12.56 20.85
CA PRO A 72 -9.77 13.02 22.23
C PRO A 72 -10.03 11.86 23.21
N VAL A 73 -9.33 11.86 24.34
CA VAL A 73 -9.40 10.80 25.36
C VAL A 73 -10.84 10.50 25.79
N GLU A 74 -11.63 11.53 26.04
CA GLU A 74 -13.04 11.38 26.44
C GLU A 74 -13.91 10.65 25.41
N LEU A 75 -13.58 10.76 24.11
CA LEU A 75 -14.31 10.07 23.05
C LEU A 75 -13.82 8.64 22.88
N ASP A 76 -12.55 8.39 23.14
CA ASP A 76 -11.97 7.04 23.12
C ASP A 76 -12.57 6.17 24.24
N GLU A 77 -12.67 6.70 25.46
CA GLU A 77 -13.33 6.00 26.58
C GLU A 77 -14.81 5.70 26.30
N LYS A 78 -15.50 6.60 25.60
CA LYS A 78 -16.90 6.37 25.18
C LYS A 78 -16.96 5.29 24.11
N LEU A 79 -16.02 5.29 23.16
CA LEU A 79 -15.92 4.31 22.11
C LEU A 79 -15.71 2.91 22.68
N GLU A 80 -14.78 2.74 23.63
CA GLU A 80 -14.54 1.45 24.31
C GLU A 80 -15.81 0.90 24.94
N LYS A 81 -16.54 1.71 25.71
CA LYS A 81 -17.81 1.32 26.34
C LYS A 81 -18.88 0.92 25.33
N ILE A 82 -18.92 1.57 24.17
CA ILE A 82 -19.88 1.23 23.10
C ILE A 82 -19.51 -0.10 22.43
N ILE A 83 -18.22 -0.31 22.14
CA ILE A 83 -17.73 -1.54 21.52
C ILE A 83 -17.99 -2.72 22.47
N GLU A 84 -17.67 -2.57 23.75
CA GLU A 84 -17.92 -3.60 24.78
C GLU A 84 -19.41 -3.98 24.85
N LYS A 85 -20.30 -2.99 24.91
CA LYS A 85 -21.75 -3.22 24.90
C LYS A 85 -22.25 -3.89 23.62
N SER A 86 -21.59 -3.64 22.49
CA SER A 86 -21.97 -4.25 21.21
C SER A 86 -21.55 -5.73 21.10
N GLY A 87 -20.61 -6.18 21.93
CA GLY A 87 -20.06 -7.54 21.88
C GLY A 87 -19.23 -7.84 20.62
N LYS A 88 -18.82 -6.82 19.87
CA LYS A 88 -18.07 -6.94 18.62
C LYS A 88 -16.62 -6.52 18.81
N THR A 89 -15.75 -6.91 17.89
CA THR A 89 -14.40 -6.36 17.85
C THR A 89 -14.44 -4.90 17.38
N PRO A 90 -13.49 -4.05 17.80
CA PRO A 90 -13.42 -2.66 17.35
C PRO A 90 -13.44 -2.52 15.82
N SER A 91 -12.73 -3.40 15.11
CA SER A 91 -12.64 -3.38 13.65
C SER A 91 -14.00 -3.65 12.99
N VAL A 92 -14.71 -4.68 13.44
CA VAL A 92 -16.03 -5.06 12.89
C VAL A 92 -17.07 -3.99 13.21
N TRP A 93 -17.08 -3.50 14.46
CA TRP A 93 -17.99 -2.43 14.86
C TRP A 93 -17.79 -1.17 14.02
N LEU A 94 -16.54 -0.78 13.81
CA LEU A 94 -16.20 0.40 13.03
C LEU A 94 -16.56 0.24 11.55
N GLU A 95 -16.31 -0.94 10.97
CA GLU A 95 -16.67 -1.27 9.59
C GLU A 95 -18.17 -1.11 9.35
N GLU A 96 -18.99 -1.64 10.25
CA GLU A 96 -20.46 -1.54 10.17
C GLU A 96 -20.94 -0.09 10.27
N GLU A 97 -20.47 0.68 11.26
CA GLU A 97 -20.91 2.06 11.46
C GLU A 97 -20.44 2.99 10.33
N ILE A 98 -19.23 2.79 9.80
CA ILE A 98 -18.75 3.52 8.61
C ILE A 98 -19.65 3.17 7.41
N THR A 99 -19.90 1.89 7.16
CA THR A 99 -20.71 1.43 6.03
C THR A 99 -22.13 1.98 6.10
N LYS A 100 -22.74 1.92 7.28
CA LYS A 100 -24.07 2.48 7.56
C LYS A 100 -24.11 3.99 7.34
N LYS A 101 -23.08 4.72 7.79
CA LYS A 101 -22.99 6.17 7.60
C LYS A 101 -22.81 6.55 6.13
N LEU A 102 -21.95 5.83 5.41
CA LEU A 102 -21.74 6.04 3.97
C LEU A 102 -22.99 5.71 3.15
N LYS A 103 -23.69 4.61 3.44
CA LYS A 103 -24.98 4.27 2.78
C LYS A 103 -26.05 5.34 3.01
N ARG A 104 -26.04 6.01 4.17
CA ARG A 104 -26.94 7.13 4.48
C ARG A 104 -26.56 8.43 3.79
N MET A 105 -25.26 8.66 3.60
CA MET A 105 -24.76 9.80 2.84
C MET A 105 -24.95 9.53 1.35
N LYS A 106 -26.06 9.97 0.78
CA LYS A 106 -26.16 10.11 -0.68
C LYS A 106 -25.13 11.16 -1.10
N VAL A 107 -24.09 10.72 -1.81
CA VAL A 107 -23.12 11.59 -2.51
C VAL A 107 -23.56 11.70 -3.95
#